data_AF-A0AAV7SM07-F1
#
_entry.id   AF-A0AAV7SM07-F1
#
_cell.length_a   1.000
_cell.length_b   1.000
_cell.length_c   1.000
_cell.angle_alpha   90.00
_cell.angle_beta   90.00
_cell.angle_gamma   90.00
#
_symmetry.space_group_name_H-M   'P 1'
#
loop_
_entity.id
_entity.type
_entity.pdbx_description
1 polymer ?
#
loop_
_entity_poly.entity_id
_entity_poly.type
_entity_poly.pdbx_seq_one_letter_code
_entity_poly.pdbx_strand_id
1 'polypeptide(L)'
;DSAYAPRPWILNPYLTPSNETERRYNSAHRRTRNVIERTFGLLKTRFRCLHRSGGALQYAPITAFKIVGACAILHNIATRRGLHLTPEDPDSEDEEQELPHRHHGDRSIANQGRQRRDHIANQYFG
;
A
#
# COMPACT_ATOMS: atom_id res chain seq x y z
N ASP A 1 -2.40 -0.73 6.31
CA ASP A 1 -3.67 -1.30 5.82
C ASP A 1 -4.76 -1.37 6.86
N SER A 2 -4.46 -1.60 8.14
CA SER A 2 -5.45 -1.49 9.22
C SER A 2 -6.16 -0.13 9.31
N ALA A 3 -5.53 0.93 8.77
CA ALA A 3 -6.09 2.27 8.64
C ALA A 3 -7.26 2.37 7.65
N TYR A 4 -7.43 1.41 6.73
CA TYR A 4 -8.54 1.41 5.79
C TYR A 4 -9.76 0.69 6.37
N ALA A 5 -10.93 1.32 6.27
CA ALA A 5 -12.19 0.68 6.63
C ALA A 5 -12.40 -0.64 5.85
N PRO A 6 -12.87 -1.73 6.49
CA PRO A 6 -13.15 -2.99 5.80
C PRO A 6 -14.14 -2.78 4.67
N ARG A 7 -13.78 -3.22 3.46
CA ARG A 7 -14.64 -3.15 2.27
C ARG A 7 -14.43 -4.40 1.41
N PRO A 8 -15.41 -4.84 0.61
CA PRO A 8 -15.29 -6.03 -0.24
C PRO A 8 -14.13 -5.99 -1.25
N TRP A 9 -13.55 -4.82 -1.50
CA TRP A 9 -12.42 -4.60 -2.41
C TRP A 9 -11.11 -4.22 -1.69
N ILE A 10 -11.09 -4.24 -0.35
CA ILE A 10 -9.89 -3.96 0.45
C ILE A 10 -9.55 -5.21 1.26
N LEU A 11 -8.34 -5.72 1.06
CA LEU A 11 -7.79 -6.83 1.84
C LEU A 11 -7.15 -6.28 3.11
N ASN A 12 -7.86 -6.36 4.22
CA ASN A 12 -7.34 -5.94 5.51
C ASN A 12 -6.73 -7.12 6.28
N PRO A 13 -5.66 -6.91 7.06
CA PRO A 13 -5.15 -7.92 7.98
C PRO A 13 -6.16 -8.18 9.12
N TYR A 14 -6.06 -9.34 9.76
CA TYR A 14 -6.66 -9.58 11.07
C TYR A 14 -5.88 -8.78 12.12
N LEU A 15 -6.57 -7.96 12.91
CA LEU A 15 -5.93 -7.20 13.99
C LEU A 15 -5.39 -8.13 15.09
N THR A 16 -6.18 -9.14 15.42
CA THR A 16 -5.85 -10.16 16.43
C THR A 16 -6.07 -11.54 15.83
N PRO A 17 -5.09 -12.11 15.11
CA PRO A 17 -5.22 -13.42 14.50
C PRO A 17 -5.33 -14.51 15.58
N SER A 18 -6.41 -15.28 15.54
CA SER A 18 -6.79 -16.27 16.55
C SER A 18 -6.38 -17.70 16.18
N ASN A 19 -6.28 -18.00 14.88
CA ASN A 19 -6.00 -19.34 14.36
C ASN A 19 -4.88 -19.31 13.31
N GLU A 20 -4.46 -20.50 12.86
CA GLU A 20 -3.33 -20.65 11.94
C GLU A 20 -3.63 -20.09 10.54
N THR A 21 -4.85 -20.27 10.04
CA THR A 21 -5.33 -19.71 8.78
C THR A 21 -5.19 -18.19 8.75
N GLU A 22 -5.64 -17.52 9.82
CA GLU A 22 -5.51 -16.06 9.97
C GLU A 22 -4.05 -15.60 10.05
N ARG A 23 -3.18 -16.37 10.74
CA ARG A 23 -1.74 -16.08 10.80
C ARG A 23 -1.08 -16.22 9.44
N ARG A 24 -1.39 -17.27 8.67
CA ARG A 24 -0.88 -17.48 7.31
C ARG A 24 -1.34 -16.38 6.36
N TYR A 25 -2.63 -16.02 6.41
CA TYR A 25 -3.16 -14.88 5.66
C TYR A 25 -2.42 -13.58 6.00
N ASN A 26 -2.26 -13.25 7.29
CA ASN A 26 -1.55 -12.03 7.71
C ASN A 26 -0.07 -12.04 7.29
N SER A 27 0.59 -13.19 7.30
CA SER A 27 1.98 -13.33 6.85
C SER A 27 2.11 -13.04 5.35
N ALA A 28 1.21 -13.60 4.52
CA ALA A 28 1.15 -13.31 3.10
C ALA A 28 0.80 -11.83 2.83
N HIS A 29 -0.18 -11.29 3.54
CA HIS A 29 -0.58 -9.89 3.46
C HIS A 29 0.61 -8.96 3.74
N ARG A 30 1.35 -9.19 4.83
CA ARG A 30 2.56 -8.43 5.18
C ARG A 30 3.63 -8.51 4.09
N ARG A 31 3.92 -9.71 3.57
CA ARG A 31 4.91 -9.88 2.49
C ARG A 31 4.54 -9.07 1.25
N THR A 32 3.27 -9.08 0.86
CA THR A 32 2.77 -8.27 -0.26
C THR A 32 2.91 -6.77 0.00
N ARG A 33 2.54 -6.32 1.21
CA ARG A 33 2.69 -4.91 1.61
C ARG A 33 4.15 -4.45 1.55
N ASN A 34 5.08 -5.25 2.08
CA ASN A 34 6.51 -4.93 2.07
C ASN A 34 7.05 -4.71 0.65
N VAL A 35 6.56 -5.45 -0.35
CA VAL A 35 6.98 -5.27 -1.75
C VAL A 35 6.51 -3.91 -2.28
N ILE A 36 5.26 -3.53 -1.99
CA ILE A 36 4.67 -2.26 -2.44
C ILE A 36 5.34 -1.08 -1.74
N GLU A 37 5.54 -1.15 -0.42
CA GLU A 37 6.21 -0.09 0.35
C GLU A 37 7.64 0.15 -0.16
N ARG A 38 8.42 -0.92 -0.37
CA ARG A 38 9.76 -0.82 -0.96
C ARG A 38 9.71 -0.20 -2.37
N THR A 39 8.71 -0.55 -3.17
CA THR A 39 8.52 0.03 -4.50
C THR A 39 8.25 1.53 -4.44
N PHE A 40 7.38 1.97 -3.52
CA PHE A 40 7.12 3.40 -3.31
C PHE A 40 8.33 4.14 -2.77
N GLY A 41 9.11 3.55 -1.86
CA GLY A 41 10.39 4.09 -1.41
C GLY A 41 11.33 4.35 -2.60
N LEU A 42 11.56 3.34 -3.44
CA LEU A 42 12.43 3.47 -4.62
C LEU A 42 11.93 4.54 -5.62
N LEU A 43 10.61 4.70 -5.77
CA LEU A 43 10.05 5.74 -6.62
C LEU A 43 10.26 7.13 -6.02
N LYS A 44 10.04 7.32 -4.71
CA LYS A 44 10.28 8.58 -4.00
C LYS A 44 11.76 8.96 -4.00
N THR A 45 12.68 8.00 -3.80
CA THR A 45 14.13 8.21 -3.89
C THR A 45 14.55 8.65 -5.30
N ARG A 46 14.02 8.01 -6.35
CA ARG A 46 14.37 8.35 -7.74
C ARG A 46 13.79 9.69 -8.19
N PHE A 47 12.53 9.93 -7.85
CA PHE A 47 11.76 11.07 -8.34
C PHE A 47 11.33 11.92 -7.16
N ARG A 48 12.15 12.93 -6.84
CA ARG A 48 11.89 13.84 -5.72
C ARG A 48 10.53 14.55 -5.80
N CYS A 49 9.92 14.69 -6.98
CA CYS A 49 8.55 15.19 -7.13
C CYS A 49 7.48 14.31 -6.46
N LEU A 50 7.78 13.02 -6.21
CA LEU A 50 6.91 12.11 -5.44
C LEU A 50 7.24 12.14 -3.93
N HIS A 51 8.40 12.66 -3.56
CA HIS A 51 8.84 12.79 -2.18
C HIS A 51 8.34 14.11 -1.58
N ARG A 52 8.04 14.14 -0.28
CA ARG A 52 7.50 15.35 0.38
C ARG A 52 8.42 16.55 0.25
N SER A 53 9.74 16.32 0.32
CA SER A 53 10.77 17.36 0.14
C SER A 53 10.77 18.02 -1.25
N GLY A 54 10.22 17.37 -2.28
CA GLY A 54 10.07 17.98 -3.61
C GLY A 54 8.87 18.93 -3.73
N GLY A 55 8.17 19.19 -2.62
CA GLY A 55 6.89 19.89 -2.61
C GLY A 55 5.81 18.96 -3.13
N ALA A 56 5.00 18.40 -2.21
CA ALA A 56 3.90 17.47 -2.52
C ALA A 56 3.17 17.84 -3.83
N LEU A 57 2.73 16.85 -4.62
CA LEU A 57 2.08 17.11 -5.91
C LEU A 57 0.85 18.01 -5.77
N GLN A 58 1.01 19.30 -6.04
CA GLN A 58 -0.06 20.31 -6.05
C GLN A 58 -0.80 20.31 -7.40
N TYR A 59 -1.16 19.12 -7.87
CA TYR A 59 -1.86 18.93 -9.13
C TYR A 59 -3.24 18.33 -8.88
N ALA A 60 -4.18 18.60 -9.78
CA ALA A 60 -5.46 17.90 -9.79
C ALA A 60 -5.21 16.37 -9.82
N PRO A 61 -6.06 15.55 -9.17
CA PRO A 61 -5.84 14.10 -9.04
C PRO A 61 -5.54 13.39 -10.37
N ILE A 62 -6.19 13.81 -11.46
CA ILE A 62 -5.97 13.23 -12.79
C ILE A 62 -4.56 13.48 -13.33
N THR A 63 -3.99 14.65 -13.02
CA THR A 63 -2.64 15.03 -13.44
C THR A 63 -1.60 14.39 -12.52
N ALA A 64 -1.85 14.37 -11.21
CA ALA A 64 -0.99 13.66 -10.26
C ALA A 64 -0.87 12.17 -10.62
N PHE A 65 -1.99 11.51 -10.98
CA PHE A 65 -2.00 10.14 -11.46
C PHE A 65 -1.11 9.92 -12.69
N LYS A 66 -1.18 10.84 -13.68
CA LYS A 66 -0.33 10.78 -14.88
C LYS A 66 1.16 10.92 -14.53
N ILE A 67 1.50 11.80 -13.60
CA ILE A 67 2.89 11.98 -13.14
C ILE A 67 3.40 10.71 -12.46
N VAL A 68 2.62 10.14 -11.53
CA VAL A 68 2.96 8.85 -10.87
C VAL A 68 3.15 7.74 -11.91
N GLY A 69 2.26 7.64 -12.89
CA GLY A 69 2.38 6.69 -14.00
C GLY A 69 3.65 6.87 -14.83
N ALA A 70 3.99 8.11 -15.17
CA ALA A 70 5.23 8.43 -15.88
C ALA A 70 6.48 8.05 -15.07
N CYS A 71 6.50 8.34 -13.77
CA CYS A 71 7.57 7.91 -12.86
C CYS A 71 7.74 6.39 -12.84
N ALA A 72 6.64 5.62 -12.78
CA ALA A 72 6.71 4.16 -12.82
C ALA A 72 7.29 3.63 -14.15
N ILE A 73 6.88 4.20 -15.28
CA ILE A 73 7.41 3.85 -16.60
C ILE A 73 8.92 4.15 -16.68
N LEU A 74 9.33 5.35 -16.27
CA LEU A 74 10.72 5.77 -16.28
C LEU A 74 11.59 4.95 -15.31
N HIS A 75 11.05 4.59 -14.15
CA HIS A 75 11.70 3.66 -13.21
C HIS A 75 12.00 2.33 -13.88
N ASN A 76 11.00 1.73 -14.55
CA ASN A 76 11.17 0.45 -15.23
C ASN A 76 12.21 0.52 -16.35
N ILE A 77 12.21 1.59 -17.14
CA ILE A 77 13.22 1.82 -18.18
C ILE A 77 14.62 1.88 -17.56
N ALA A 78 14.78 2.64 -16.48
CA ALA A 78 16.08 2.81 -15.84
C ALA A 78 16.58 1.50 -15.20
N THR A 79 15.70 0.75 -14.53
CA THR A 79 16.02 -0.58 -13.98
C THR A 79 16.46 -1.54 -15.08
N ARG A 80 15.80 -1.56 -16.25
CA ARG A 80 16.22 -2.39 -17.40
C ARG A 80 17.56 -1.97 -18.00
N ARG A 81 17.97 -0.71 -17.80
CA ARG A 81 19.28 -0.19 -18.21
C ARG A 81 20.37 -0.38 -17.16
N GLY A 82 20.09 -1.12 -16.08
CA GLY A 82 21.06 -1.37 -15.00
C GLY A 82 21.25 -0.19 -14.04
N LEU A 83 20.45 0.87 -14.15
CA LEU A 83 20.49 2.02 -13.24
C LEU A 83 19.72 1.70 -11.96
N HIS A 84 20.16 0.68 -11.23
CA HIS A 84 19.53 0.25 -9.98
C HIS A 84 19.79 1.28 -8.87
N LEU A 85 18.78 1.46 -8.02
CA LEU A 85 18.93 2.22 -6.78
C LEU A 85 19.12 1.22 -5.65
N THR A 86 19.98 1.56 -4.71
CA THR A 86 19.97 0.93 -3.38
C THR A 86 18.76 1.48 -2.63
N PRO A 87 17.93 0.65 -2.00
CA PRO A 87 16.92 1.13 -1.07
C PRO A 87 17.59 2.04 -0.03
N GLU A 88 17.06 3.25 0.19
CA GLU A 88 17.38 4.03 1.39
C GLU A 88 16.90 3.22 2.60
N ASP A 89 17.61 3.32 3.74
CA ASP A 89 17.19 2.63 4.96
C ASP A 89 15.75 3.02 5.30
N PRO A 90 14.86 2.05 5.60
CA PRO A 90 13.45 2.31 5.88
C PRO A 90 13.20 3.21 7.09
N ASP A 91 14.25 3.51 7.87
CA ASP A 91 14.23 4.39 9.04
C ASP A 91 14.39 5.89 8.69
N SER A 92 14.52 6.27 7.42
CA SER A 92 14.31 7.67 7.03
C SER A 92 12.81 7.96 7.03
N GLU A 93 12.29 8.25 8.23
CA GLU A 93 10.87 8.50 8.54
C GLU A 93 10.26 9.61 7.67
N ASP A 94 9.73 9.24 6.50
CA ASP A 94 8.53 9.88 5.99
C ASP A 94 7.38 9.36 6.89
N GLU A 95 7.18 9.97 8.06
CA GLU A 95 5.94 9.80 8.81
C GLU A 95 4.79 10.26 7.88
N GLU A 96 4.19 9.30 7.17
CA GLU A 96 2.92 9.51 6.48
C GLU A 96 1.90 9.85 7.57
N GLN A 97 1.71 11.15 7.81
CA GLN A 97 0.65 11.66 8.66
C GLN A 97 -0.66 11.08 8.15
N GLU A 98 -1.19 10.10 8.89
CA GLU A 98 -2.50 9.54 8.62
C GLU A 98 -3.52 10.67 8.76
N LEU A 99 -3.95 11.24 7.63
CA LEU A 99 -5.03 12.20 7.60
C LEU A 99 -6.24 11.55 8.29
N PRO A 100 -6.90 12.21 9.26
CA PRO A 100 -8.05 11.64 9.94
C PRO A 100 -9.18 11.42 8.93
N HIS A 101 -9.28 10.20 8.41
CA HIS A 101 -10.37 9.82 7.55
C HIS A 101 -11.63 9.66 8.39
N ARG A 102 -12.53 10.65 8.30
CA ARG A 102 -13.92 10.52 8.77
C ARG A 102 -14.62 9.44 7.96
N HIS A 103 -14.47 8.19 8.36
CA HIS A 103 -15.19 7.07 7.74
C HIS A 103 -16.60 6.98 8.33
N HIS A 104 -17.56 7.61 7.65
CA HIS A 104 -18.97 7.23 7.79
C HIS A 104 -19.17 5.90 7.03
N GLY A 105 -18.61 4.82 7.56
CA GLY A 105 -18.71 3.49 6.95
C GLY A 105 -20.07 2.88 7.22
N ASP A 106 -20.81 2.55 6.17
CA ASP A 106 -21.98 1.68 6.29
C ASP A 106 -21.56 0.35 6.93
N ARG A 107 -22.15 0.03 8.09
CA ARG A 107 -21.86 -1.17 8.86
C ARG A 107 -22.09 -2.44 8.04
N SER A 108 -23.03 -2.38 7.08
CA SER A 108 -23.31 -3.45 6.12
C SER A 108 -22.09 -3.72 5.22
N ILE A 109 -21.51 -2.68 4.62
CA ILE A 109 -20.34 -2.80 3.74
C ILE A 109 -19.12 -3.33 4.53
N ALA A 110 -18.94 -2.87 5.76
CA ALA A 110 -17.85 -3.35 6.62
C ALA A 110 -17.98 -4.85 6.96
N ASN A 111 -19.20 -5.33 7.18
CA ASN A 111 -19.47 -6.75 7.37
C ASN A 111 -19.16 -7.56 6.11
N GLN A 112 -19.59 -7.08 4.94
CA GLN A 112 -19.28 -7.74 3.65
C GLN A 112 -17.76 -7.80 3.40
N GLY A 113 -17.02 -6.75 3.74
CA GLY A 113 -15.56 -6.73 3.65
C GLY A 113 -14.89 -7.80 4.52
N ARG A 114 -15.33 -7.92 5.79
CA ARG A 114 -14.86 -8.98 6.69
C ARG A 114 -15.18 -10.37 6.16
N GLN A 115 -16.41 -10.60 5.71
CA GLN A 115 -16.82 -11.89 5.14
C GLN A 115 -15.99 -12.26 3.91
N ARG A 116 -15.70 -11.31 3.02
CA ARG A 116 -14.82 -11.56 1.87
C ARG A 116 -13.41 -11.93 2.28
N ARG A 117 -12.84 -11.21 3.26
CA ARG A 117 -11.52 -11.57 3.80
C ARG A 117 -11.54 -12.98 4.38
N ASP A 118 -12.54 -13.31 5.20
CA ASP A 118 -12.64 -14.63 5.85
C ASP A 118 -12.81 -15.75 4.82
N HIS A 119 -13.57 -15.51 3.75
CA HIS A 119 -13.67 -16.43 2.61
C HIS A 119 -12.32 -16.67 1.93
N ILE A 120 -11.56 -15.60 1.62
CA ILE A 120 -10.22 -15.71 1.02
C ILE A 120 -9.26 -16.44 1.96
N ALA A 121 -9.27 -16.09 3.26
CA ALA A 121 -8.42 -16.71 4.26
C ALA A 121 -8.68 -18.23 4.32
N ASN A 122 -9.93 -18.64 4.43
CA ASN A 122 -10.29 -20.05 4.53
C ASN A 122 -10.08 -20.82 3.21
N GLN A 123 -10.27 -20.19 2.06
CA GLN A 123 -10.10 -20.86 0.76
C GLN A 123 -8.63 -21.08 0.38
N TYR A 124 -7.75 -20.13 0.70
CA TYR A 124 -6.36 -20.14 0.18
C TYR A 124 -5.28 -20.34 1.26
N PHE A 125 -5.63 -20.21 2.54
CA PHE A 125 -4.66 -20.25 3.64
C PHE A 125 -5.03 -21.27 4.74
N GLY A 126 -6.08 -22.06 4.52
CA GLY A 126 -6.53 -23.16 5.39
C GLY A 126 -5.56 -24.33 5.49
#